data_AF-A0A7K5KN98-F1
#
_entry.id   AF-A0A7K5KN98-F1
#
_cell.length_a   1.000
_cell.length_b   1.000
_cell.length_c   1.000
_cell.angle_alpha   90.00
_cell.angle_beta   90.00
_cell.angle_gamma   90.00
#
_symmetry.space_group_name_H-M   'P 1'
#
loop_
_entity.id
_entity.type
_entity.pdbx_description
1 polymer ?
#
loop_
_entity_poly.entity_id
_entity_poly.type
_entity_poly.pdbx_seq_one_letter_code
_entity_poly.pdbx_strand_id
1 'polypeptide(L)'
;MRRLLELHVLKMVAIYTVWVALEEVPGGVRGWGAQPGPPEVLTHPLPQVSLMNFLLVLLWALAMPYCRFRRMASCLSTVWTCIIIVCKMLYQLEIVDPSQYSSNCTQPLANDTNLTPEELGNSTLYRGPVDPANWFGIRKGFPNLGYIQNHLQVLLLLVFEAVVYRRQQYHRKQHQLVSPVTETIFEDISIEHLDLGLVSCAKYFINYFYYKF
;
A
#
# COMPACT_ATOMS: atom_id res chain seq x y z
N MET A 1 -22.87 12.51 -0.72
CA MET A 1 -22.32 11.14 -0.96
C MET A 1 -21.40 11.08 -2.18
N ARG A 2 -21.87 11.21 -3.44
CA ARG A 2 -21.03 11.01 -4.64
C ARG A 2 -19.79 11.92 -4.71
N ARG A 3 -19.91 13.18 -4.29
CA ARG A 3 -18.82 14.17 -4.29
C ARG A 3 -17.77 13.91 -3.19
N LEU A 4 -18.24 13.53 -2.00
CA LEU A 4 -17.38 13.06 -0.91
C LEU A 4 -16.53 11.87 -1.36
N LEU A 5 -17.15 10.92 -2.07
CA LEU A 5 -16.45 9.76 -2.62
C LEU A 5 -15.39 10.18 -3.64
N GLU A 6 -15.66 11.13 -4.54
CA GLU A 6 -14.69 11.68 -5.51
C GLU A 6 -13.40 12.20 -4.84
N LEU A 7 -13.58 12.95 -3.75
CA LEU A 7 -12.49 13.62 -3.04
C LEU A 7 -11.69 12.66 -2.15
N HIS A 8 -12.38 11.73 -1.48
CA HIS A 8 -11.76 10.87 -0.48
C HIS A 8 -11.32 9.51 -1.02
N VAL A 9 -11.86 9.01 -2.13
CA VAL A 9 -11.48 7.69 -2.67
C VAL A 9 -9.98 7.61 -2.95
N LEU A 10 -9.39 8.70 -3.46
CA LEU A 10 -7.96 8.72 -3.77
C LEU A 10 -7.07 8.64 -2.51
N LYS A 11 -7.48 9.31 -1.43
CA LYS A 11 -6.79 9.22 -0.13
C LYS A 11 -6.92 7.83 0.47
N MET A 12 -8.10 7.24 0.37
CA MET A 12 -8.36 5.87 0.82
C MET A 12 -7.49 4.86 0.07
N VAL A 13 -7.36 5.02 -1.26
CA VAL A 13 -6.48 4.18 -2.07
C VAL A 13 -5.03 4.33 -1.66
N ALA A 14 -4.53 5.56 -1.56
CA ALA A 14 -3.16 5.80 -1.14
C ALA A 14 -2.85 5.17 0.22
N ILE A 15 -3.68 5.42 1.23
CA ILE A 15 -3.50 4.87 2.59
C ILE A 15 -3.51 3.35 2.57
N TYR A 16 -4.48 2.75 1.88
CA TYR A 16 -4.60 1.30 1.82
C TYR A 16 -3.43 0.64 1.08
N THR A 17 -2.96 1.25 -0.03
CA THR A 17 -1.77 0.75 -0.73
C THR A 17 -0.50 0.80 0.12
N VAL A 18 -0.33 1.85 0.91
CA VAL A 18 0.82 1.98 1.82
C VAL A 18 0.70 0.99 2.97
N TRP A 19 -0.50 0.82 3.54
CA TRP A 19 -0.76 -0.20 4.56
C TRP A 19 -0.40 -1.59 4.07
N VAL A 20 -0.88 -1.99 2.89
CA VAL A 20 -0.57 -3.31 2.29
C VAL A 20 0.93 -3.46 2.04
N ALA A 21 1.60 -2.42 1.53
CA ALA A 21 3.04 -2.46 1.29
C ALA A 21 3.86 -2.63 2.59
N LEU A 22 3.38 -2.05 3.70
CA LEU A 22 4.00 -2.19 5.02
C LEU A 22 3.66 -3.52 5.70
N GLU A 23 2.46 -4.06 5.53
CA GLU A 23 2.06 -5.35 6.12
C GLU A 23 2.83 -6.53 5.49
N GLU A 24 3.25 -6.42 4.23
CA GLU A 24 4.07 -7.47 3.58
C GLU A 24 5.52 -7.54 4.08
N VAL A 25 5.91 -6.61 4.95
CA VAL A 25 7.21 -6.66 5.61
C VAL A 25 7.26 -7.86 6.56
N PRO A 26 8.31 -8.71 6.48
CA PRO A 26 8.53 -9.76 7.47
C PRO A 26 8.98 -9.16 8.80
N GLY A 27 8.02 -8.88 9.68
CA GLY A 27 8.33 -8.34 11.00
C GLY A 27 7.10 -8.23 11.88
N GLY A 28 6.41 -9.34 12.12
CA GLY A 28 5.30 -9.33 13.06
C GLY A 28 4.42 -10.57 12.95
N VAL A 29 4.89 -11.67 13.53
CA VAL A 29 3.98 -12.75 13.94
C VAL A 29 2.98 -12.15 14.93
N ARG A 30 1.81 -11.73 14.48
CA ARG A 30 0.63 -11.58 15.34
C ARG A 30 -0.11 -12.92 15.37
N GLY A 31 0.55 -13.91 15.96
CA GLY A 31 -0.10 -15.10 16.47
C GLY A 31 -0.58 -14.81 17.88
N TRP A 32 -1.89 -14.57 18.07
CA TRP A 32 -2.50 -14.66 19.39
C TRP A 32 -2.49 -16.14 19.79
N GLY A 33 -1.57 -16.51 20.69
CA GLY A 33 -1.56 -17.81 21.36
C GLY A 33 -0.33 -18.67 21.11
N ALA A 34 0.78 -18.39 21.79
CA ALA A 34 1.82 -19.37 22.12
C ALA A 34 2.69 -18.86 23.28
N GLN A 35 3.11 -19.78 24.15
CA GLN A 35 3.80 -19.60 25.45
C GLN A 35 5.08 -18.73 25.46
N PRO A 36 5.49 -18.21 26.64
CA PRO A 36 6.65 -17.33 26.76
C PRO A 36 7.96 -18.12 26.74
N GLY A 37 8.75 -17.94 25.68
CA GLY A 37 10.18 -18.26 25.64
C GLY A 37 11.04 -17.11 26.21
N PRO A 38 12.35 -17.34 26.44
CA PRO A 38 13.26 -16.37 27.07
C PRO A 38 13.42 -15.10 26.22
N PRO A 39 13.93 -13.99 26.78
CA PRO A 39 13.84 -12.67 26.14
C PRO A 39 14.66 -12.64 24.86
N GLU A 40 14.00 -12.85 23.72
CA GLU A 40 14.55 -12.57 22.41
C GLU A 40 14.82 -11.07 22.34
N VAL A 41 16.11 -10.74 22.24
CA VAL A 41 16.62 -9.41 21.98
C VAL A 41 15.81 -8.83 20.82
N LEU A 42 15.14 -7.72 21.10
CA LEU A 42 14.33 -6.92 20.18
C LEU A 42 15.22 -6.29 19.11
N THR A 43 15.81 -7.09 18.23
CA THR A 43 16.19 -6.60 16.90
C THR A 43 14.89 -6.51 16.13
N HIS A 44 14.28 -5.31 16.13
CA HIS A 44 13.25 -5.00 15.14
C HIS A 44 13.83 -5.39 13.77
N PRO A 45 13.34 -6.44 13.10
CA PRO A 45 13.84 -6.76 11.78
C PRO A 45 13.56 -5.52 10.95
N LEU A 46 14.61 -4.93 10.38
CA LEU A 46 14.45 -3.83 9.44
C LEU A 46 13.39 -4.27 8.44
N PRO A 47 12.38 -3.44 8.18
CA PRO A 47 11.31 -3.85 7.33
C PRO A 47 11.89 -4.22 5.97
N GLN A 48 11.96 -5.51 5.62
CA GLN A 48 12.33 -5.92 4.27
C GLN A 48 11.18 -5.52 3.36
N VAL A 49 11.27 -4.29 2.85
CA VAL A 49 10.34 -3.75 1.88
C VAL A 49 10.64 -4.44 0.56
N SER A 50 9.64 -5.12 0.01
CA SER A 50 9.72 -5.65 -1.35
C SER A 50 9.97 -4.52 -2.35
N LEU A 51 10.93 -4.70 -3.25
CA LEU A 51 11.18 -3.78 -4.36
C LEU A 51 9.90 -3.49 -5.17
N MET A 52 9.06 -4.51 -5.35
CA MET A 52 7.82 -4.40 -6.14
C MET A 52 6.77 -3.52 -5.44
N ASN A 53 6.67 -3.61 -4.10
CA ASN A 53 5.77 -2.79 -3.31
C ASN A 53 6.28 -1.35 -3.15
N PHE A 54 7.60 -1.14 -3.10
CA PHE A 54 8.21 0.19 -3.04
C PHE A 54 7.77 1.08 -4.22
N LEU A 55 7.67 0.51 -5.42
CA LEU A 55 7.21 1.24 -6.60
C LEU A 55 5.74 1.72 -6.48
N LEU A 56 4.87 0.93 -5.83
CA LEU A 56 3.50 1.37 -5.52
C LEU A 56 3.51 2.54 -4.54
N VAL A 57 4.28 2.42 -3.45
CA VAL A 57 4.41 3.49 -2.44
C VAL A 57 4.94 4.77 -3.07
N LEU A 58 5.95 4.68 -3.93
CA LEU A 58 6.54 5.82 -4.63
C LEU A 58 5.51 6.51 -5.54
N LEU A 59 4.78 5.73 -6.35
CA LEU A 59 3.72 6.27 -7.23
C LEU A 59 2.67 7.04 -6.44
N TRP A 60 2.22 6.51 -5.30
CA TRP A 60 1.22 7.14 -4.45
C TRP A 60 1.76 8.33 -3.64
N ALA A 61 3.00 8.25 -3.17
CA ALA A 61 3.68 9.36 -2.52
C ALA A 61 3.83 10.58 -3.45
N LEU A 62 4.06 10.36 -4.74
CA LEU A 62 4.10 11.43 -5.75
C LEU A 62 2.69 11.88 -6.18
N ALA A 63 1.71 10.99 -6.20
CA ALA A 63 0.33 11.33 -6.58
C ALA A 63 -0.38 12.27 -5.59
N MET A 64 -0.03 12.18 -4.29
CA MET A 64 -0.61 13.00 -3.23
C MET A 64 -0.35 14.52 -3.43
N PRO A 65 0.91 14.98 -3.58
CA PRO A 65 1.23 16.38 -3.83
C PRO A 65 0.92 16.84 -5.26
N TYR A 66 1.08 15.99 -6.28
CA TYR A 66 0.92 16.38 -7.68
C TYR A 66 -0.45 15.99 -8.25
N CYS A 67 -1.43 16.90 -8.19
CA CYS A 67 -2.80 16.65 -8.66
C CYS A 67 -2.90 16.20 -10.12
N ARG A 68 -2.02 16.69 -11.01
CA ARG A 68 -2.00 16.28 -12.43
C ARG A 68 -1.55 14.82 -12.61
N PHE A 69 -0.70 14.33 -11.73
CA PHE A 69 -0.13 12.99 -11.81
C PHE A 69 -1.07 11.91 -11.27
N ARG A 70 -2.07 12.28 -10.45
CA ARG A 70 -3.06 11.37 -9.86
C ARG A 70 -3.65 10.35 -10.83
N ARG A 71 -4.09 10.82 -12.00
CA ARG A 71 -4.69 9.95 -13.02
C ARG A 71 -3.68 9.00 -13.66
N MET A 72 -2.45 9.47 -13.88
CA MET A 72 -1.37 8.63 -14.41
C MET A 72 -0.95 7.59 -13.36
N ALA A 73 -0.84 7.99 -12.09
CA ALA A 73 -0.50 7.11 -10.98
C ALA A 73 -1.53 6.00 -10.76
N SER A 74 -2.84 6.29 -10.86
CA SER A 74 -3.89 5.25 -10.79
C SER A 74 -3.75 4.23 -11.93
N CYS A 75 -3.53 4.68 -13.17
CA CYS A 75 -3.32 3.80 -14.32
C CYS A 75 -2.06 2.94 -14.16
N LEU A 76 -0.93 3.57 -13.82
CA LEU A 76 0.35 2.89 -13.63
C LEU A 76 0.30 1.89 -12.48
N SER A 77 -0.32 2.26 -11.35
CA SER A 77 -0.46 1.36 -10.20
C SER A 77 -1.38 0.17 -10.51
N THR A 78 -2.40 0.34 -11.35
CA THR A 78 -3.26 -0.76 -11.81
C THR A 78 -2.45 -1.76 -12.64
N VAL A 79 -1.73 -1.29 -13.66
CA VAL A 79 -0.87 -2.14 -14.51
C VAL A 79 0.18 -2.84 -13.67
N TRP A 80 0.84 -2.11 -12.78
CA TRP A 80 1.88 -2.64 -11.91
C TRP A 80 1.34 -3.70 -10.93
N THR A 81 0.18 -3.46 -10.32
CA THR A 81 -0.47 -4.43 -9.43
C THR A 81 -0.82 -5.72 -10.18
N CYS A 82 -1.30 -5.61 -11.43
CA CYS A 82 -1.53 -6.78 -12.28
C CYS A 82 -0.25 -7.57 -12.54
N ILE A 83 0.87 -6.88 -12.82
CA ILE A 83 2.18 -7.53 -13.00
C ILE A 83 2.58 -8.27 -11.72
N ILE A 84 2.45 -7.65 -10.54
CA ILE A 84 2.76 -8.30 -9.26
C ILE A 84 1.93 -9.56 -9.05
N ILE A 85 0.61 -9.50 -9.30
CA ILE A 85 -0.28 -10.65 -9.16
C ILE A 85 0.14 -11.78 -10.09
N VAL A 86 0.41 -11.49 -11.37
CA VAL A 86 0.87 -12.50 -12.34
C VAL A 86 2.20 -13.10 -11.92
N CYS A 87 3.17 -12.29 -11.52
CA CYS A 87 4.47 -12.77 -11.04
C CYS A 87 4.34 -13.65 -9.79
N LYS A 88 3.53 -13.24 -8.80
CA LYS A 88 3.25 -14.05 -7.62
C LYS A 88 2.58 -15.36 -7.97
N MET A 89 1.67 -15.37 -8.95
CA MET A 89 0.97 -16.57 -9.39
C MET A 89 1.82 -17.54 -10.19
N LEU A 90 2.65 -17.04 -11.10
CA LEU A 90 3.59 -17.87 -11.83
C LEU A 90 4.63 -18.50 -10.91
N TYR A 91 5.09 -17.78 -9.88
CA TYR A 91 6.09 -18.30 -8.93
C TYR A 91 5.53 -19.38 -7.98
N GLN A 92 4.21 -19.44 -7.78
CA GLN A 92 3.59 -20.55 -7.03
C GLN A 92 3.54 -21.87 -7.83
N LEU A 93 3.81 -21.85 -9.13
CA LEU A 93 3.82 -23.08 -9.94
C LEU A 93 4.95 -24.01 -9.49
N GLU A 94 4.68 -25.32 -9.51
CA GLU A 94 5.63 -26.35 -9.07
C GLU A 94 6.93 -26.33 -9.88
N ILE A 95 6.91 -25.82 -11.12
CA ILE A 95 8.06 -25.73 -12.02
C ILE A 95 9.19 -24.81 -11.50
N VAL A 96 8.92 -23.91 -10.55
CA VAL A 96 9.91 -22.94 -10.05
C VAL A 96 10.45 -23.39 -8.70
N ASP A 97 11.56 -24.12 -8.66
CA ASP A 97 12.15 -24.61 -7.41
C ASP A 97 13.15 -23.62 -6.79
N PRO A 98 12.90 -23.12 -5.56
CA PRO A 98 13.75 -22.12 -4.92
C PRO A 98 15.11 -22.71 -4.57
N SER A 99 15.20 -24.01 -4.28
CA SER A 99 16.47 -24.69 -3.98
C SER A 99 17.48 -24.70 -5.13
N GLN A 100 17.05 -24.49 -6.38
CA GLN A 100 17.96 -24.37 -7.53
C GLN A 100 18.57 -22.96 -7.65
N TYR A 101 17.92 -21.94 -7.08
CA TYR A 101 18.32 -20.53 -7.19
C TYR A 101 18.80 -19.93 -5.87
N SER A 102 18.55 -20.61 -4.75
CA SER A 102 19.00 -20.22 -3.43
C SER A 102 20.53 -20.24 -3.38
N SER A 103 21.13 -19.11 -3.07
CA SER A 103 22.59 -19.02 -2.95
C SER A 103 22.96 -19.05 -1.48
N ASN A 104 23.88 -19.94 -1.12
CA ASN A 104 24.42 -19.96 0.23
C ASN A 104 25.56 -18.95 0.32
N CYS A 105 25.43 -17.98 1.22
CA CYS A 105 26.49 -17.00 1.47
C CYS A 105 27.52 -17.61 2.41
N THR A 106 28.77 -17.74 1.94
CA THR A 106 29.88 -18.20 2.78
C THR A 106 30.15 -17.17 3.88
N GLN A 107 30.22 -17.63 5.13
CA GLN A 107 30.49 -16.77 6.27
C GLN A 107 31.90 -16.15 6.15
N PRO A 108 32.05 -14.82 6.28
CA PRO A 108 33.34 -14.16 6.23
C PRO A 108 34.20 -14.53 7.45
N LEU A 109 35.52 -14.43 7.29
CA LEU A 109 36.47 -14.66 8.38
C LEU A 109 36.29 -13.55 9.43
N ALA A 110 36.32 -13.92 10.72
CA ALA A 110 36.05 -13.01 11.84
C ALA A 110 36.97 -11.76 11.88
N ASN A 111 38.11 -11.78 11.17
CA ASN A 111 39.06 -10.68 11.11
C ASN A 111 38.69 -9.56 10.11
N ASP A 112 37.75 -9.81 9.19
CA ASP A 112 37.39 -8.87 8.13
C ASP A 112 36.16 -8.01 8.47
N THR A 113 35.42 -8.34 9.53
CA THR A 113 34.18 -7.65 9.92
C THR A 113 34.15 -7.33 11.41
N ASN A 114 33.71 -6.12 11.77
CA ASN A 114 33.54 -5.67 13.17
C ASN A 114 32.34 -6.32 13.90
N LEU A 115 31.78 -7.41 13.36
CA LEU A 115 30.59 -8.08 13.89
C LEU A 115 31.01 -9.32 14.68
N THR A 116 30.33 -9.56 15.80
CA THR A 116 30.55 -10.79 16.57
C THR A 116 30.03 -12.01 15.80
N PRO A 117 30.62 -13.21 15.98
CA PRO A 117 30.16 -14.42 15.27
C PRO A 117 28.71 -14.79 15.58
N GLU A 118 28.19 -14.40 16.76
CA GLU A 118 26.79 -14.59 17.16
C GLU A 118 25.83 -13.63 16.43
N GLU A 119 26.21 -12.37 16.23
CA GLU A 119 25.46 -11.40 15.41
C GLU A 119 25.47 -11.79 13.93
N LEU A 120 26.59 -12.35 13.47
CA LEU A 120 26.74 -12.83 12.09
C LEU A 120 25.81 -14.02 11.81
N GLY A 121 25.76 -15.01 12.72
CA GLY A 121 24.85 -16.15 12.60
C GLY A 121 23.36 -15.80 12.72
N ASN A 122 23.02 -14.73 13.45
CA ASN A 122 21.65 -14.22 13.54
C ASN A 122 21.23 -13.32 12.38
N SER A 123 22.18 -12.91 11.52
CA SER A 123 21.89 -12.05 10.38
C SER A 123 21.14 -12.83 9.29
N THR A 124 20.20 -12.16 8.61
CA THR A 124 19.40 -12.72 7.51
C THR A 124 20.23 -13.29 6.36
N LEU A 125 21.49 -12.88 6.24
CA LEU A 125 22.39 -13.32 5.18
C LEU A 125 23.07 -14.69 5.46
N TYR A 126 23.30 -15.02 6.73
CA TYR A 126 24.10 -16.19 7.13
C TYR A 126 23.30 -17.22 7.94
N ARG A 127 22.03 -16.93 8.28
CA ARG A 127 21.12 -17.86 8.96
C ARG A 127 20.70 -19.05 8.08
N GLY A 128 20.74 -18.91 6.75
CA GLY A 128 20.32 -19.95 5.81
C GLY A 128 20.50 -19.52 4.35
N PRO A 129 20.19 -20.41 3.39
CA PRO A 129 20.30 -20.10 1.97
C PRO A 129 19.35 -18.95 1.61
N VAL A 130 19.89 -17.93 0.92
CA VAL A 130 19.16 -16.71 0.59
C VAL A 130 18.57 -16.83 -0.81
N ASP A 131 17.26 -16.68 -0.90
CA ASP A 131 16.54 -16.61 -2.17
C ASP A 131 16.56 -15.15 -2.70
N PRO A 132 17.15 -14.88 -3.88
CA PRO A 132 17.14 -13.54 -4.46
C PRO A 132 15.71 -13.02 -4.71
N ALA A 133 14.76 -13.93 -4.98
CA ALA A 133 13.35 -13.61 -5.20
C ALA A 133 12.66 -13.02 -3.96
N ASN A 134 13.15 -13.34 -2.76
CA ASN A 134 12.61 -12.79 -1.51
C ASN A 134 12.84 -11.28 -1.42
N TRP A 135 13.94 -10.74 -1.96
CA TRP A 135 14.19 -9.30 -2.05
C TRP A 135 13.17 -8.59 -2.97
N PHE A 136 12.78 -9.26 -4.05
CA PHE A 136 11.71 -8.80 -4.92
C PHE A 136 10.31 -8.93 -4.28
N GLY A 137 10.18 -9.56 -3.11
CA GLY A 137 8.91 -9.76 -2.40
C GLY A 137 8.12 -10.98 -2.86
N ILE A 138 8.77 -11.91 -3.55
CA ILE A 138 8.16 -13.14 -4.04
C ILE A 138 8.60 -14.29 -3.13
N ARG A 139 7.65 -15.05 -2.59
CA ARG A 139 7.90 -16.18 -1.70
C ARG A 139 7.17 -17.43 -2.18
N LYS A 140 7.88 -18.56 -2.24
CA LYS A 140 7.28 -19.90 -2.41
C LYS A 140 7.01 -20.43 -1.01
N GLY A 141 5.79 -20.85 -0.70
CA GLY A 141 5.55 -21.46 0.60
C GLY A 141 4.11 -21.65 1.03
N PHE A 142 3.16 -20.88 0.51
CA PHE A 142 1.76 -21.08 0.89
C PHE A 142 0.85 -20.70 -0.28
N PRO A 143 0.16 -21.67 -0.93
CA PRO A 143 -0.96 -21.38 -1.81
C PRO A 143 -2.14 -20.93 -0.95
N ASN A 144 -1.99 -19.78 -0.31
CA ASN A 144 -3.01 -19.22 0.54
C ASN A 144 -3.56 -17.99 -0.18
N LEU A 145 -4.87 -17.99 -0.41
CA LEU A 145 -5.58 -16.89 -1.05
C LEU A 145 -5.25 -15.56 -0.34
N GLY A 146 -5.03 -15.60 0.97
CA GLY A 146 -4.58 -14.46 1.79
C GLY A 146 -3.32 -13.75 1.30
N TYR A 147 -2.35 -14.45 0.69
CA TYR A 147 -1.11 -13.84 0.19
C TYR A 147 -1.34 -12.94 -1.05
N ILE A 148 -2.33 -13.29 -1.88
CA ILE A 148 -2.69 -12.52 -3.07
C ILE A 148 -3.86 -11.56 -2.76
N GLN A 149 -4.66 -11.89 -1.74
CA GLN A 149 -5.88 -11.17 -1.37
C GLN A 149 -5.61 -9.68 -1.10
N ASN A 150 -4.47 -9.35 -0.48
CA ASN A 150 -4.08 -7.96 -0.26
C ASN A 150 -3.89 -7.20 -1.58
N HIS A 151 -3.15 -7.78 -2.54
CA HIS A 151 -2.95 -7.19 -3.87
C HIS A 151 -4.24 -7.16 -4.69
N LEU A 152 -5.12 -8.14 -4.53
CA LEU A 152 -6.45 -8.15 -5.15
C LEU A 152 -7.35 -7.06 -4.57
N GLN A 153 -7.31 -6.83 -3.25
CA GLN A 153 -8.05 -5.74 -2.61
C GLN A 153 -7.55 -4.38 -3.09
N VAL A 154 -6.23 -4.20 -3.24
CA VAL A 154 -5.64 -3.00 -3.87
C VAL A 154 -6.16 -2.82 -5.29
N LEU A 155 -6.11 -3.87 -6.12
CA LEU A 155 -6.60 -3.83 -7.50
C LEU A 155 -8.10 -3.49 -7.56
N LEU A 156 -8.91 -4.10 -6.69
CA LEU A 156 -10.35 -3.83 -6.60
C LEU A 156 -10.62 -2.36 -6.24
N LEU A 157 -9.85 -1.81 -5.30
CA LEU A 157 -9.98 -0.42 -4.86
C LEU A 157 -9.58 0.57 -5.97
N LEU A 158 -8.54 0.26 -6.74
CA LEU A 158 -8.13 1.02 -7.93
C LEU A 158 -9.22 1.01 -9.00
N VAL A 159 -9.79 -0.16 -9.29
CA VAL A 159 -10.91 -0.28 -10.23
C VAL A 159 -12.13 0.49 -9.73
N PHE A 160 -12.43 0.41 -8.43
CA PHE A 160 -13.52 1.16 -7.82
C PHE A 160 -13.34 2.67 -7.97
N GLU A 161 -12.12 3.20 -7.73
CA GLU A 161 -11.78 4.61 -7.98
C GLU A 161 -12.05 5.01 -9.44
N ALA A 162 -11.57 4.23 -10.40
CA ALA A 162 -11.80 4.48 -11.82
C ALA A 162 -13.30 4.46 -12.19
N VAL A 163 -14.08 3.52 -11.62
CA VAL A 163 -15.53 3.43 -11.83
C VAL A 163 -16.25 4.64 -11.27
N VAL A 164 -15.91 5.08 -10.05
CA VAL A 164 -16.49 6.27 -9.41
C VAL A 164 -16.24 7.50 -10.29
N TYR A 165 -15.00 7.69 -10.73
CA TYR A 165 -14.62 8.80 -11.59
C TYR A 165 -15.36 8.77 -12.93
N ARG A 166 -15.43 7.61 -13.60
CA ARG A 166 -16.17 7.46 -14.87
C ARG A 166 -17.66 7.72 -14.71
N ARG A 167 -18.29 7.21 -13.64
CA ARG A 167 -19.71 7.45 -13.36
C ARG A 167 -19.99 8.94 -13.12
N GLN A 168 -19.11 9.64 -12.42
CA GLN A 168 -19.23 11.09 -12.22
C GLN A 168 -19.09 11.86 -13.54
N GLN A 169 -18.10 11.51 -14.38
CA GLN A 169 -17.96 12.12 -15.70
C GLN A 169 -19.19 11.90 -16.58
N TYR A 170 -19.74 10.68 -16.59
CA TYR A 170 -20.95 10.36 -17.34
C TYR A 170 -22.14 11.19 -16.86
N HIS A 171 -22.36 11.25 -15.55
CA HIS A 171 -23.43 12.05 -14.96
C HIS A 171 -23.31 13.54 -15.30
N ARG A 172 -22.09 14.10 -15.27
CA ARG A 172 -21.86 15.51 -15.63
C ARG A 172 -22.18 15.79 -17.09
N LYS A 173 -21.82 14.87 -18.01
CA LYS A 173 -22.16 14.99 -19.43
C LYS A 173 -23.66 14.90 -19.68
N GLN A 174 -24.35 13.98 -19.01
CA GLN A 174 -25.79 13.79 -19.16
C GLN A 174 -26.59 15.01 -18.69
N HIS A 175 -26.17 15.64 -17.58
CA HIS A 175 -26.86 16.79 -16.99
C HIS A 175 -26.24 18.15 -17.36
N GLN A 176 -25.28 18.19 -18.30
CA GLN A 176 -24.56 19.41 -18.71
C GLN A 176 -23.97 20.22 -17.53
N LEU A 177 -23.52 19.53 -16.48
CA LEU A 177 -22.97 20.15 -15.28
C LEU A 177 -21.50 20.52 -15.50
N VAL A 178 -21.14 21.76 -15.15
CA VAL A 178 -19.75 22.25 -15.18
C VAL A 178 -18.93 21.54 -14.10
N SER A 179 -17.65 21.30 -14.37
CA SER A 179 -16.76 20.77 -13.34
C SER A 179 -16.64 21.79 -12.21
N PRO A 180 -16.94 21.42 -10.96
CA PRO A 180 -16.87 22.38 -9.87
C PRO A 180 -15.44 22.88 -9.68
N VAL A 181 -15.31 24.20 -9.49
CA VAL A 181 -14.03 24.89 -9.27
C VAL A 181 -13.54 24.69 -7.83
N THR A 182 -14.46 24.37 -6.91
CA THR A 182 -14.20 24.18 -5.48
C THR A 182 -14.34 22.72 -5.05
N GLU A 183 -13.34 22.24 -4.30
CA GLU A 183 -13.30 20.92 -3.64
C GLU A 183 -14.27 20.80 -2.44
N THR A 184 -15.35 21.60 -2.40
CA THR A 184 -16.34 21.57 -1.32
C THR A 184 -17.41 20.49 -1.57
N ILE A 185 -17.92 19.86 -0.51
CA ILE A 185 -18.94 18.79 -0.60
C ILE A 185 -20.34 19.37 -0.83
N PHE A 186 -20.62 20.51 -0.21
CA PHE A 186 -21.85 21.30 -0.39
C PHE A 186 -21.51 22.66 -0.98
N GLU A 187 -21.98 22.95 -2.20
CA GLU A 187 -21.77 24.24 -2.86
C GLU A 187 -22.66 25.35 -2.26
N ASP A 188 -23.81 24.99 -1.70
CA ASP A 188 -24.86 25.94 -1.29
C ASP A 188 -24.57 26.67 0.04
N ILE A 189 -23.37 26.53 0.63
CA ILE A 189 -23.10 27.00 2.00
C ILE A 189 -21.90 27.93 2.00
N SER A 190 -22.19 29.23 2.02
CA SER A 190 -21.25 30.33 2.23
C SER A 190 -21.09 30.66 3.72
N ILE A 191 -20.09 31.47 4.06
CA ILE A 191 -19.87 32.01 5.42
C ILE A 191 -21.13 32.73 5.96
N GLU A 192 -21.94 33.30 5.07
CA GLU A 192 -23.20 33.99 5.43
C GLU A 192 -24.27 33.04 5.99
N HIS A 193 -24.17 31.73 5.71
CA HIS A 193 -25.13 30.73 6.18
C HIS A 193 -24.76 30.11 7.53
N LEU A 194 -23.67 30.57 8.16
CA LEU A 194 -23.18 30.04 9.43
C LEU A 194 -24.15 30.32 10.59
N ASP A 195 -24.82 31.48 10.55
CA ASP A 195 -25.67 31.98 11.65
C ASP A 195 -27.13 31.52 11.54
N LEU A 196 -27.51 30.89 10.43
CA LEU A 196 -28.88 30.45 10.15
C LEU A 196 -29.28 29.17 10.90
N GLY A 197 -28.33 28.42 11.47
CA GLY A 197 -28.64 27.28 12.35
C GLY A 197 -27.54 26.22 12.48
N LEU A 198 -27.69 25.34 13.47
CA LEU A 198 -26.72 24.29 13.83
C LEU A 198 -26.40 23.35 12.65
N VAL A 199 -27.40 23.04 11.81
CA VAL A 199 -27.23 22.15 10.65
C VAL A 199 -26.39 22.80 9.54
N SER A 200 -26.59 24.09 9.28
CA SER A 200 -25.79 24.85 8.31
C SER A 200 -24.36 25.04 8.81
N CYS A 201 -24.21 25.32 10.10
CA CYS A 201 -22.92 25.36 10.79
C CYS A 201 -22.16 24.03 10.68
N ALA A 202 -22.81 22.88 10.97
CA ALA A 202 -22.20 21.56 10.85
C ALA A 202 -21.75 21.26 9.42
N LYS A 203 -22.57 21.60 8.40
CA LYS A 203 -22.19 21.42 6.99
C LYS A 203 -21.03 22.33 6.57
N TYR A 204 -20.95 23.56 7.09
CA TYR A 204 -19.79 24.44 6.89
C TYR A 204 -18.52 23.86 7.50
N PHE A 205 -18.59 23.38 8.75
CA PHE A 205 -17.46 22.69 9.37
C PHE A 205 -17.03 21.48 8.55
N ILE A 206 -17.94 20.63 8.08
CA ILE A 206 -17.59 19.47 7.24
C ILE A 206 -16.84 19.88 5.95
N ASN A 207 -17.21 21.00 5.33
CA ASN A 207 -16.53 21.52 4.14
C ASN A 207 -15.15 22.12 4.43
N TYR A 208 -15.01 22.89 5.52
CA TYR A 208 -13.83 23.72 5.79
C TYR A 208 -13.01 23.28 7.00
N PHE A 209 -13.31 22.12 7.61
CA PHE A 209 -12.63 21.64 8.82
C PHE A 209 -11.12 21.62 8.65
N TYR A 210 -10.63 20.96 7.59
CA TYR A 210 -9.19 20.83 7.29
C TYR A 210 -8.55 22.13 6.78
N TYR A 211 -9.35 23.06 6.26
CA TYR A 211 -8.83 24.36 5.83
C TYR A 211 -8.61 25.30 7.01
N LYS A 212 -9.44 25.18 8.06
CA LYS A 212 -9.44 26.09 9.22
C LYS A 212 -8.64 25.56 10.41
N PHE A 213 -8.62 24.24 10.63
CA PHE A 213 -7.84 23.55 11.66
C PHE A 213 -6.76 22.70 11.02
#